data_AF-A0A562N4F6-F1
#
_entry.id   AF-A0A562N4F6-F1
#
_cell.length_a   1.000
_cell.length_b   1.000
_cell.length_c   1.000
_cell.angle_alpha   90.00
_cell.angle_beta   90.00
_cell.angle_gamma   90.00
#
_symmetry.space_group_name_H-M   'P 1'
#
loop_
_entity.id
_entity.type
_entity.pdbx_description
1 polymer ?
#
loop_
_entity_poly.entity_id
_entity_poly.type
_entity_poly.pdbx_seq_one_letter_code
_entity_poly.pdbx_strand_id
1 'polypeptide(L)'
;MTTKAEHLLVHHIRETLREAWAASREMIHQIENQAYKSMKELEQTDAAYDLAGVMFVYYVEKAFREIGMLAERLQLPQTKADLVERRKGLKKMTGSGLIEMLEDFYSPVLGELNATFEAMAVMVDGSATTGMSMLESILKNTAGIIDDQGLDPTKEGEIDDAIAKIVRYVFPDFVNKPQIDKAVINYKPDFGVKSLGALVEYKFAVDVKGVKVALEGISADMINYAGDPNWGKFYAVIYTTRPILHAERIEAHFTSSTRDADRWSIIFVNGPGGPRTKLKDKEKAKVLQTAKKRDVTKLPSAALRKAPATRQKGGD
;
A
#
# COMPACT_ATOMS: atom_id res chain seq x y z
N MET A 1 2.46 -3.57 -18.76
CA MET A 1 1.91 -3.41 -17.41
C MET A 1 2.77 -4.20 -16.46
N THR A 2 3.55 -3.51 -15.65
CA THR A 2 4.46 -4.08 -14.66
C THR A 2 3.65 -4.54 -13.44
N THR A 3 3.85 -5.76 -12.98
CA THR A 3 2.98 -6.43 -12.00
C THR A 3 3.50 -6.26 -10.55
N LYS A 4 2.64 -6.48 -9.55
CA LYS A 4 3.02 -6.58 -8.11
C LYS A 4 4.21 -7.55 -7.91
N ALA A 5 4.27 -8.61 -8.70
CA ALA A 5 5.36 -9.59 -8.63
C ALA A 5 6.71 -9.01 -9.05
N GLU A 6 6.78 -8.11 -10.03
CA GLU A 6 8.04 -7.43 -10.39
C GLU A 6 8.51 -6.50 -9.27
N HIS A 7 7.62 -5.75 -8.62
CA HIS A 7 7.99 -4.87 -7.51
C HIS A 7 8.52 -5.64 -6.30
N LEU A 8 7.84 -6.74 -5.94
CA LEU A 8 8.31 -7.63 -4.87
C LEU A 8 9.66 -8.29 -5.24
N LEU A 9 9.83 -8.67 -6.50
CA LEU A 9 11.08 -9.24 -6.99
C LEU A 9 12.22 -8.21 -6.97
N VAL A 10 11.97 -6.96 -7.36
CA VAL A 10 12.94 -5.86 -7.24
C VAL A 10 13.36 -5.65 -5.78
N HIS A 11 12.39 -5.61 -4.85
CA HIS A 11 12.70 -5.50 -3.42
C HIS A 11 13.57 -6.68 -2.95
N HIS A 12 13.20 -7.91 -3.33
CA HIS A 12 13.94 -9.08 -2.88
C HIS A 12 15.35 -9.17 -3.48
N ILE A 13 15.52 -8.79 -4.76
CA ILE A 13 16.85 -8.71 -5.39
C ILE A 13 17.75 -7.70 -4.66
N ARG A 14 17.22 -6.54 -4.24
CA ARG A 14 17.98 -5.56 -3.44
C ARG A 14 18.48 -6.16 -2.14
N GLU A 15 17.66 -6.96 -1.46
CA GLU A 15 18.07 -7.68 -0.25
C GLU A 15 19.14 -8.72 -0.57
N THR A 16 18.94 -9.57 -1.58
CA THR A 16 19.91 -10.59 -1.99
C THR A 16 21.28 -9.97 -2.34
N LEU A 17 21.31 -8.86 -3.09
CA LEU A 17 22.56 -8.15 -3.41
C LEU A 17 23.20 -7.54 -2.16
N ARG A 18 22.41 -6.97 -1.24
CA ARG A 18 22.90 -6.43 0.04
C ARG A 18 23.59 -7.50 0.86
N GLU A 19 22.98 -8.67 0.99
CA GLU A 19 23.54 -9.80 1.72
C GLU A 19 24.79 -10.36 1.06
N ALA A 20 24.84 -10.39 -0.29
CA ALA A 20 26.05 -10.78 -1.02
C ALA A 20 27.21 -9.81 -0.74
N TRP A 21 26.95 -8.50 -0.76
CA TRP A 21 27.94 -7.49 -0.39
C TRP A 21 28.37 -7.59 1.08
N ALA A 22 27.45 -7.92 2.00
CA ALA A 22 27.79 -8.14 3.40
C ALA A 22 28.70 -9.35 3.59
N ALA A 23 28.39 -10.48 2.95
CA ALA A 23 29.25 -11.66 2.97
C ALA A 23 30.64 -11.39 2.35
N SER A 24 30.69 -10.61 1.25
CA SER A 24 31.96 -10.17 0.66
C SER A 24 32.79 -9.35 1.65
N ARG A 25 32.17 -8.42 2.38
CA ARG A 25 32.85 -7.61 3.41
C ARG A 25 33.36 -8.46 4.56
N GLU A 26 32.57 -9.43 5.00
CA GLU A 26 32.96 -10.32 6.09
C GLU A 26 34.17 -11.18 5.73
N MET A 27 34.23 -11.73 4.50
CA MET A 27 35.41 -12.48 4.03
C MET A 27 36.70 -11.64 4.14
N ILE A 28 36.64 -10.36 3.79
CA ILE A 28 37.80 -9.45 3.84
C ILE A 28 38.16 -9.14 5.28
N HIS A 29 37.17 -8.80 6.11
CA HIS A 29 37.39 -8.52 7.52
C HIS A 29 38.10 -9.70 8.21
N GLN A 30 37.80 -10.94 7.82
CA GLN A 30 38.53 -12.10 8.30
C GLN A 30 39.98 -12.15 7.77
N ILE A 31 40.22 -11.87 6.49
CA ILE A 31 41.58 -11.78 5.91
C ILE A 31 42.43 -10.69 6.60
N GLU A 32 41.90 -9.48 6.78
CA GLU A 32 42.62 -8.36 7.40
C GLU A 32 42.97 -8.65 8.86
N ASN A 33 42.06 -9.28 9.59
CA ASN A 33 42.26 -9.64 10.98
C ASN A 33 43.24 -10.81 11.19
N GLN A 34 43.53 -11.61 10.16
CA GLN A 34 44.52 -12.70 10.25
C GLN A 34 45.95 -12.17 10.49
N ALA A 35 46.26 -10.94 10.06
CA ALA A 35 47.59 -10.35 10.23
C ALA A 35 47.97 -10.05 11.70
N TYR A 36 47.02 -10.08 12.64
CA TYR A 36 47.21 -9.64 14.02
C TYR A 36 46.90 -10.71 15.09
N LYS A 37 46.71 -11.99 14.70
CA LYS A 37 46.12 -13.03 15.57
C LYS A 37 47.06 -14.18 15.96
N SER A 38 46.82 -14.75 17.14
CA SER A 38 47.51 -15.94 17.67
C SER A 38 47.03 -17.25 17.02
N MET A 39 47.77 -18.35 17.18
CA MET A 39 47.50 -19.64 16.50
C MET A 39 46.09 -20.21 16.77
N LYS A 40 45.50 -19.97 17.94
CA LYS A 40 44.13 -20.40 18.30
C LYS A 40 43.04 -19.49 17.75
N GLU A 41 43.36 -18.23 17.52
CA GLU A 41 42.48 -17.25 16.87
C GLU A 41 42.47 -17.44 15.34
N LEU A 42 43.56 -18.00 14.78
CA LEU A 42 43.66 -18.38 13.37
C LEU A 42 42.66 -19.50 12.98
N GLU A 43 42.47 -20.53 13.81
CA GLU A 43 41.51 -21.61 13.55
C GLU A 43 40.05 -21.11 13.54
N GLN A 44 39.70 -20.13 14.38
CA GLN A 44 38.36 -19.54 14.40
C GLN A 44 38.12 -18.60 13.21
N THR A 45 39.15 -17.88 12.75
CA THR A 45 39.07 -17.06 11.53
C THR A 45 38.89 -17.88 10.27
N ASP A 46 39.43 -19.10 10.21
CA ASP A 46 39.31 -19.98 9.05
C ASP A 46 37.85 -20.43 8.85
N ALA A 47 37.17 -20.82 9.94
CA ALA A 47 35.76 -21.20 9.89
C ALA A 47 34.82 -20.02 9.55
N ALA A 48 35.10 -18.81 10.06
CA ALA A 48 34.32 -17.61 9.76
C ALA A 48 34.51 -17.15 8.30
N TYR A 49 35.75 -17.21 7.80
CA TYR A 49 36.07 -16.92 6.40
C TYR A 49 35.38 -17.92 5.46
N ASP A 50 35.45 -19.21 5.76
CA ASP A 50 34.80 -20.26 4.97
C ASP A 50 33.28 -20.07 4.94
N LEU A 51 32.66 -19.78 6.10
CA LEU A 51 31.24 -19.49 6.17
C LEU A 51 30.86 -18.27 5.32
N ALA A 52 31.61 -17.18 5.42
CA ALA A 52 31.39 -15.98 4.62
C ALA A 52 31.55 -16.27 3.12
N GLY A 53 32.51 -17.12 2.74
CA GLY A 53 32.69 -17.62 1.38
C GLY A 53 31.49 -18.40 0.86
N VAL A 54 30.96 -19.32 1.67
CA VAL A 54 29.75 -20.09 1.34
C VAL A 54 28.54 -19.17 1.18
N MET A 55 28.34 -18.23 2.11
CA MET A 55 27.23 -17.27 2.06
C MET A 55 27.33 -16.35 0.83
N PHE A 56 28.54 -15.89 0.51
CA PHE A 56 28.78 -15.07 -0.67
C PHE A 56 28.40 -15.82 -1.95
N VAL A 57 28.90 -17.05 -2.12
CA VAL A 57 28.55 -17.88 -3.28
C VAL A 57 27.04 -18.10 -3.35
N TYR A 58 26.41 -18.46 -2.23
CA TYR A 58 24.97 -18.66 -2.17
C TYR A 58 24.18 -17.43 -2.66
N TYR A 59 24.51 -16.23 -2.17
CA TYR A 59 23.78 -15.02 -2.54
C TYR A 59 24.08 -14.56 -3.97
N VAL A 60 25.29 -14.78 -4.50
CA VAL A 60 25.59 -14.52 -5.92
C VAL A 60 24.77 -15.44 -6.83
N GLU A 61 24.70 -16.74 -6.53
CA GLU A 61 23.86 -17.70 -7.27
C GLU A 61 22.37 -17.35 -7.19
N LYS A 62 21.94 -16.89 -6.02
CA LYS A 62 20.57 -16.42 -5.80
C LYS A 62 20.30 -15.17 -6.65
N ALA A 63 21.22 -14.20 -6.67
CA ALA A 63 21.10 -12.98 -7.47
C ALA A 63 20.99 -13.29 -8.97
N PHE A 64 21.83 -14.17 -9.52
CA PHE A 64 21.72 -14.60 -10.93
C PHE A 64 20.33 -15.14 -11.27
N ARG A 65 19.76 -15.98 -10.40
CA ARG A 65 18.44 -16.56 -10.61
C ARG A 65 17.35 -15.49 -10.53
N GLU A 66 17.39 -14.62 -9.53
CA GLU A 66 16.35 -13.62 -9.31
C GLU A 66 16.36 -12.51 -10.36
N ILE A 67 17.54 -12.02 -10.73
CA ILE A 67 17.72 -11.06 -11.81
C ILE A 67 17.29 -11.70 -13.15
N GLY A 68 17.62 -12.97 -13.37
CA GLY A 68 17.15 -13.72 -14.55
C GLY A 68 15.63 -13.88 -14.60
N MET A 69 14.98 -14.13 -13.45
CA MET A 69 13.52 -14.12 -13.34
C MET A 69 12.94 -12.74 -13.65
N LEU A 70 13.56 -11.66 -13.15
CA LEU A 70 13.09 -10.30 -13.45
C LEU A 70 13.21 -9.98 -14.95
N ALA A 71 14.32 -10.33 -15.58
CA ALA A 71 14.52 -10.17 -17.02
C ALA A 71 13.46 -10.93 -17.84
N GLU A 72 13.12 -12.15 -17.43
CA GLU A 72 12.05 -12.93 -18.09
C GLU A 72 10.68 -12.25 -17.96
N ARG A 73 10.34 -11.75 -16.78
CA ARG A 73 9.09 -11.05 -16.52
C ARG A 73 8.97 -9.74 -17.30
N LEU A 74 10.08 -9.03 -17.44
CA LEU A 74 10.18 -7.81 -18.24
C LEU A 74 10.28 -8.09 -19.75
N GLN A 75 10.24 -9.36 -20.18
CA GLN A 75 10.35 -9.77 -21.58
C GLN A 75 11.66 -9.31 -22.23
N LEU A 76 12.78 -9.46 -21.50
CA LEU A 76 14.14 -9.13 -21.93
C LEU A 76 14.95 -10.41 -22.19
N PRO A 77 14.67 -11.15 -23.29
CA PRO A 77 15.27 -12.45 -23.54
C PRO A 77 16.80 -12.37 -23.74
N GLN A 78 17.30 -11.28 -24.34
CA GLN A 78 18.74 -11.08 -24.51
C GLN A 78 19.44 -10.91 -23.16
N THR A 79 18.92 -10.05 -22.28
CA THR A 79 19.46 -9.86 -20.92
C THR A 79 19.48 -11.17 -20.13
N LYS A 80 18.43 -11.99 -20.24
CA LYS A 80 18.40 -13.32 -19.62
C LYS A 80 19.47 -14.24 -20.20
N ALA A 81 19.63 -14.29 -21.52
CA ALA A 81 20.65 -15.10 -22.18
C ALA A 81 22.06 -14.68 -21.74
N ASP A 82 22.35 -13.37 -21.75
CA ASP A 82 23.62 -12.80 -21.33
C ASP A 82 23.94 -13.16 -19.86
N LEU A 83 22.96 -13.08 -18.96
CA LEU A 83 23.12 -13.50 -17.55
C LEU A 83 23.46 -14.98 -17.41
N VAL A 84 22.81 -15.85 -18.19
CA VAL A 84 23.07 -17.30 -18.18
C VAL A 84 24.46 -17.61 -18.73
N GLU A 85 24.85 -16.98 -19.85
CA GLU A 85 26.19 -17.15 -20.43
C GLU A 85 27.27 -16.65 -19.48
N ARG A 86 27.07 -15.48 -18.87
CA ARG A 86 28.00 -14.92 -17.89
C ARG A 86 28.16 -15.82 -16.68
N ARG A 87 27.06 -16.33 -16.13
CA ARG A 87 27.10 -17.32 -15.06
C ARG A 87 27.90 -18.56 -15.43
N LYS A 88 27.71 -19.10 -16.64
CA LYS A 88 28.47 -20.28 -17.13
C LYS A 88 29.96 -19.97 -17.34
N GLY A 89 30.29 -18.74 -17.73
CA GLY A 89 31.67 -18.28 -17.93
C GLY A 89 32.45 -18.07 -16.63
N LEU A 90 31.78 -17.90 -15.49
CA LEU A 90 32.43 -17.73 -14.19
C LEU A 90 33.01 -19.04 -13.67
N LYS A 91 34.36 -19.14 -13.67
CA LYS A 91 35.10 -20.26 -13.09
C LYS A 91 35.27 -20.17 -11.56
N LYS A 92 35.30 -18.95 -11.01
CA LYS A 92 35.39 -18.68 -9.58
C LYS A 92 34.49 -17.50 -9.24
N MET A 93 33.57 -17.69 -8.30
CA MET A 93 32.63 -16.65 -7.90
C MET A 93 33.22 -15.65 -6.91
N THR A 94 34.11 -16.11 -6.04
CA THR A 94 34.79 -15.30 -5.02
C THR A 94 35.93 -14.43 -5.59
N GLY A 95 35.91 -14.16 -6.89
CA GLY A 95 36.88 -13.28 -7.53
C GLY A 95 36.64 -11.87 -7.04
N SER A 96 37.60 -11.33 -6.30
CA SER A 96 37.50 -10.00 -5.74
C SER A 96 38.85 -9.30 -5.81
N GLY A 97 38.81 -7.98 -5.99
CA GLY A 97 39.97 -7.12 -6.13
C GLY A 97 39.93 -6.00 -5.10
N LEU A 98 41.10 -5.68 -4.53
CA LEU A 98 41.27 -4.49 -3.73
C LEU A 98 41.42 -3.28 -4.66
N ILE A 99 40.61 -2.25 -4.46
CA ILE A 99 40.89 -0.93 -5.03
C ILE A 99 41.80 -0.23 -4.03
N GLU A 100 43.12 -0.37 -4.22
CA GLU A 100 44.16 0.14 -3.30
C GLU A 100 43.97 1.62 -2.93
N MET A 101 43.41 2.41 -3.84
CA MET A 101 43.19 3.86 -3.65
C MET A 101 41.98 4.21 -2.79
N LEU A 102 41.01 3.30 -2.66
CA LEU A 102 39.77 3.53 -1.91
C LEU A 102 39.73 2.75 -0.60
N GLU A 103 40.73 1.90 -0.33
CA GLU A 103 40.69 0.88 0.73
C GLU A 103 39.38 0.08 0.70
N ASP A 104 38.78 -0.03 -0.49
CA ASP A 104 37.46 -0.62 -0.68
C ASP A 104 37.58 -1.78 -1.66
N PHE A 105 36.74 -2.77 -1.44
CA PHE A 105 36.85 -4.04 -2.09
C PHE A 105 35.74 -4.24 -3.08
N TYR A 106 36.15 -4.71 -4.25
CA TYR A 106 35.27 -4.82 -5.38
C TYR A 106 35.12 -6.29 -5.76
N SER A 107 33.87 -6.72 -5.86
CA SER A 107 33.52 -7.98 -6.51
C SER A 107 33.02 -7.63 -7.92
N PRO A 108 33.79 -7.93 -8.99
CA PRO A 108 33.37 -7.67 -10.37
C PRO A 108 32.03 -8.31 -10.70
N VAL A 109 31.79 -9.53 -10.21
CA VAL A 109 30.52 -10.22 -10.41
C VAL A 109 29.36 -9.48 -9.73
N LEU A 110 29.53 -8.97 -8.50
CA LEU A 110 28.48 -8.20 -7.84
C LEU A 110 28.27 -6.83 -8.47
N GLY A 111 29.33 -6.14 -8.89
CA GLY A 111 29.24 -4.86 -9.58
C GLY A 111 28.42 -4.98 -10.87
N GLU A 112 28.67 -6.03 -11.65
CA GLU A 112 27.96 -6.30 -12.91
C GLU A 112 26.51 -6.73 -12.69
N LEU A 113 26.25 -7.60 -11.70
CA LEU A 113 24.89 -7.98 -11.33
C LEU A 113 24.09 -6.78 -10.85
N ASN A 114 24.71 -5.91 -10.03
CA ASN A 114 24.09 -4.68 -9.56
C ASN A 114 23.77 -3.73 -10.73
N ALA A 115 24.71 -3.52 -11.65
CA ALA A 115 24.48 -2.68 -12.83
C ALA A 115 23.34 -3.22 -13.72
N THR A 116 23.31 -4.53 -13.94
CA THR A 116 22.24 -5.19 -14.72
C THR A 116 20.88 -5.08 -14.03
N PHE A 117 20.87 -5.28 -12.71
CA PHE A 117 19.67 -5.15 -11.89
C PHE A 117 19.13 -3.72 -11.90
N GLU A 118 19.96 -2.71 -11.64
CA GLU A 118 19.51 -1.32 -11.55
C GLU A 118 18.88 -0.83 -12.86
N ALA A 119 19.43 -1.22 -14.02
CA ALA A 119 18.82 -0.91 -15.31
C ALA A 119 17.39 -1.44 -15.45
N MET A 120 17.11 -2.65 -14.93
CA MET A 120 15.77 -3.24 -14.92
C MET A 120 14.89 -2.67 -13.81
N ALA A 121 15.45 -2.36 -12.64
CA ALA A 121 14.73 -1.76 -11.52
C ALA A 121 14.11 -0.42 -11.92
N VAL A 122 14.83 0.40 -12.70
CA VAL A 122 14.30 1.66 -13.25
C VAL A 122 13.06 1.44 -14.12
N MET A 123 12.98 0.36 -14.90
CA MET A 123 11.80 0.07 -15.73
C MET A 123 10.57 -0.27 -14.88
N VAL A 124 10.79 -0.92 -13.73
CA VAL A 124 9.75 -1.23 -12.75
C VAL A 124 9.34 0.03 -12.00
N ASP A 125 10.30 0.75 -11.43
CA ASP A 125 10.10 1.94 -10.60
C ASP A 125 9.55 3.13 -11.41
N GLY A 126 9.91 3.28 -12.68
CA GLY A 126 9.39 4.34 -13.57
C GLY A 126 7.90 4.20 -13.87
N SER A 127 7.41 2.96 -14.00
CA SER A 127 5.98 2.68 -14.17
C SER A 127 5.18 3.00 -12.88
N ALA A 128 5.73 2.64 -11.72
CA ALA A 128 5.14 3.01 -10.42
C ALA A 128 5.15 4.53 -10.22
N THR A 129 6.21 5.23 -10.63
CA THR A 129 6.29 6.69 -10.51
C THR A 129 5.19 7.36 -11.34
N THR A 130 4.96 6.94 -12.59
CA THR A 130 3.86 7.49 -13.41
C THR A 130 2.47 7.17 -12.85
N GLY A 131 2.24 5.93 -12.39
CA GLY A 131 0.96 5.54 -11.78
C GLY A 131 0.71 6.24 -10.44
N MET A 132 1.75 6.42 -9.62
CA MET A 132 1.69 7.15 -8.35
C MET A 132 1.39 8.63 -8.59
N SER A 133 2.07 9.28 -9.54
CA SER A 133 1.76 10.66 -9.93
C SER A 133 0.35 10.81 -10.48
N MET A 134 -0.16 9.82 -11.21
CA MET A 134 -1.54 9.82 -11.71
C MET A 134 -2.55 9.68 -10.57
N LEU A 135 -2.34 8.76 -9.63
CA LEU A 135 -3.17 8.63 -8.44
C LEU A 135 -3.17 9.93 -7.64
N GLU A 136 -2.00 10.49 -7.31
CA GLU A 136 -1.88 11.77 -6.63
C GLU A 136 -2.61 12.90 -7.36
N SER A 137 -2.49 12.96 -8.68
CA SER A 137 -3.18 13.96 -9.48
C SER A 137 -4.70 13.83 -9.36
N ILE A 138 -5.24 12.62 -9.37
CA ILE A 138 -6.68 12.37 -9.14
C ILE A 138 -7.08 12.88 -7.74
N LEU A 139 -6.31 12.52 -6.70
CA LEU A 139 -6.61 12.89 -5.31
C LEU A 139 -6.53 14.42 -5.08
N LYS A 140 -5.53 15.10 -5.65
CA LYS A 140 -5.40 16.56 -5.59
C LYS A 140 -6.53 17.28 -6.32
N ASN A 141 -7.08 16.67 -7.37
CA ASN A 141 -8.20 17.22 -8.14
C ASN A 141 -9.58 16.77 -7.64
N THR A 142 -9.66 16.14 -6.46
CA THR A 142 -10.94 15.68 -5.90
C THR A 142 -12.02 16.76 -5.89
N ALA A 143 -11.70 18.01 -5.54
CA ALA A 143 -12.68 19.10 -5.54
C ALA A 143 -13.32 19.34 -6.92
N GLY A 144 -12.50 19.42 -7.96
CA GLY A 144 -12.98 19.59 -9.33
C GLY A 144 -13.81 18.39 -9.79
N ILE A 145 -13.39 17.17 -9.44
CA ILE A 145 -14.14 15.95 -9.74
C ILE A 145 -15.53 15.96 -9.08
N ILE A 146 -15.62 16.39 -7.83
CA ILE A 146 -16.89 16.47 -7.09
C ILE A 146 -17.81 17.53 -7.70
N ASP A 147 -17.24 18.69 -8.06
CA ASP A 147 -17.96 19.78 -8.71
C ASP A 147 -18.49 19.39 -10.10
N ASP A 148 -17.67 18.75 -10.93
CA ASP A 148 -18.05 18.23 -12.26
C ASP A 148 -19.18 17.18 -12.19
N GLN A 149 -19.25 16.43 -11.08
CA GLN A 149 -20.34 15.48 -10.83
C GLN A 149 -21.60 16.15 -10.25
N GLY A 150 -21.57 17.46 -9.97
CA GLY A 150 -22.66 18.20 -9.37
C GLY A 150 -23.00 17.73 -7.95
N LEU A 151 -22.01 17.22 -7.21
CA LEU A 151 -22.19 16.69 -5.87
C LEU A 151 -21.96 17.77 -4.80
N ASP A 152 -22.80 17.77 -3.76
CA ASP A 152 -22.68 18.62 -2.57
C ASP A 152 -22.48 17.72 -1.33
N PRO A 153 -21.26 17.19 -1.12
CA PRO A 153 -21.02 16.15 -0.14
C PRO A 153 -21.26 16.64 1.29
N THR A 154 -21.89 15.78 2.10
CA THR A 154 -22.17 16.04 3.53
C THR A 154 -21.42 15.09 4.47
N LYS A 155 -20.70 14.12 3.91
CA LYS A 155 -19.92 13.10 4.62
C LYS A 155 -18.81 12.53 3.74
N GLU A 156 -17.82 11.93 4.38
CA GLU A 156 -16.67 11.23 3.76
C GLU A 156 -17.11 10.18 2.74
N GLY A 157 -18.12 9.39 3.10
CA GLY A 157 -18.69 8.31 2.28
C GLY A 157 -19.33 8.73 0.94
N GLU A 158 -19.48 10.03 0.66
CA GLU A 158 -19.95 10.53 -0.64
C GLU A 158 -18.77 10.90 -1.55
N ILE A 159 -17.63 11.23 -0.94
CA ILE A 159 -16.40 11.64 -1.63
C ILE A 159 -15.60 10.39 -2.02
N ASP A 160 -15.42 9.44 -1.08
CA ASP A 160 -14.73 8.17 -1.35
C ASP A 160 -15.36 7.43 -2.53
N ASP A 161 -16.69 7.30 -2.55
CA ASP A 161 -17.46 6.62 -3.59
C ASP A 161 -17.34 7.33 -4.95
N ALA A 162 -17.30 8.66 -4.97
CA ALA A 162 -17.16 9.44 -6.20
C ALA A 162 -15.76 9.29 -6.81
N ILE A 163 -14.72 9.32 -5.98
CA ILE A 163 -13.33 9.17 -6.44
C ILE A 163 -13.00 7.72 -6.76
N ALA A 164 -13.45 6.77 -5.95
CA ALA A 164 -13.31 5.33 -6.20
C ALA A 164 -13.84 4.93 -7.57
N LYS A 165 -14.94 5.54 -8.03
CA LYS A 165 -15.49 5.32 -9.39
C LYS A 165 -14.54 5.74 -10.50
N ILE A 166 -13.74 6.79 -10.31
CA ILE A 166 -12.75 7.21 -11.31
C ILE A 166 -11.53 6.30 -11.23
N VAL A 167 -11.00 6.10 -10.03
CA VAL A 167 -9.79 5.31 -9.80
C VAL A 167 -9.95 3.88 -10.35
N ARG A 168 -11.12 3.25 -10.20
CA ARG A 168 -11.38 1.90 -10.75
C ARG A 168 -11.33 1.81 -12.28
N TYR A 169 -11.51 2.92 -13.01
CA TYR A 169 -11.38 2.95 -14.47
C TYR A 169 -9.93 3.17 -14.91
N VAL A 170 -9.15 3.85 -14.07
CA VAL A 170 -7.73 4.13 -14.33
C VAL A 170 -6.84 2.94 -13.95
N PHE A 171 -7.14 2.27 -12.84
CA PHE A 171 -6.34 1.19 -12.28
C PHE A 171 -7.12 -0.13 -12.27
N PRO A 172 -6.79 -1.10 -13.15
CA PRO A 172 -7.49 -2.38 -13.25
C PRO A 172 -7.46 -3.23 -11.98
N ASP A 173 -6.49 -2.99 -11.10
CA ASP A 173 -6.27 -3.71 -9.85
C ASP A 173 -6.63 -2.87 -8.61
N PHE A 174 -7.56 -1.92 -8.80
CA PHE A 174 -8.28 -1.23 -7.74
C PHE A 174 -8.94 -2.22 -6.77
N VAL A 175 -8.87 -1.89 -5.49
CA VAL A 175 -9.51 -2.63 -4.40
C VAL A 175 -10.39 -1.68 -3.62
N ASN A 176 -11.69 -1.95 -3.61
CA ASN A 176 -12.63 -1.23 -2.75
C ASN A 176 -12.54 -1.78 -1.33
N LYS A 177 -12.35 -0.90 -0.34
CA LYS A 177 -12.31 -1.23 1.10
C LYS A 177 -11.42 -2.44 1.42
N PRO A 178 -10.12 -2.39 1.06
CA PRO A 178 -9.18 -3.47 1.36
C PRO A 178 -9.17 -3.75 2.87
N GLN A 179 -8.90 -5.00 3.24
CA GLN A 179 -8.80 -5.37 4.65
C GLN A 179 -7.33 -5.47 5.04
N ILE A 180 -6.96 -4.78 6.12
CA ILE A 180 -5.67 -4.92 6.79
C ILE A 180 -5.92 -5.71 8.07
N ASP A 181 -5.44 -6.95 8.09
CA ASP A 181 -5.61 -7.85 9.22
C ASP A 181 -4.51 -7.58 10.26
N LYS A 182 -4.91 -7.06 11.42
CA LYS A 182 -4.07 -7.07 12.64
C LYS A 182 -4.57 -8.15 13.58
N ALA A 183 -3.73 -8.54 14.54
CA ALA A 183 -4.01 -9.64 15.47
C ALA A 183 -5.35 -9.55 16.23
N VAL A 184 -5.96 -8.36 16.35
CA VAL A 184 -7.18 -8.14 17.15
C VAL A 184 -8.25 -7.32 16.40
N ILE A 185 -7.88 -6.47 15.44
CA ILE A 185 -8.79 -5.52 14.78
C ILE A 185 -8.54 -5.54 13.27
N ASN A 186 -9.62 -5.61 12.50
CA ASN A 186 -9.55 -5.49 11.04
C ASN A 186 -9.79 -4.02 10.66
N TYR A 187 -8.83 -3.44 9.95
CA TYR A 187 -8.94 -2.07 9.46
C TYR A 187 -9.33 -2.04 7.99
N LYS A 188 -10.11 -1.05 7.60
CA LYS A 188 -10.65 -0.90 6.25
C LYS A 188 -10.41 0.53 5.75
N PRO A 189 -9.27 0.76 5.06
CA PRO A 189 -9.09 1.98 4.29
C PRO A 189 -10.21 2.13 3.27
N ASP A 190 -10.47 3.34 2.78
CA ASP A 190 -11.51 3.56 1.77
C ASP A 190 -11.26 2.76 0.50
N PHE A 191 -10.05 2.85 -0.06
CA PHE A 191 -9.65 2.05 -1.21
C PHE A 191 -8.13 1.91 -1.37
N GLY A 192 -7.71 1.04 -2.29
CA GLY A 192 -6.30 0.83 -2.62
C GLY A 192 -6.06 0.49 -4.08
N VAL A 193 -4.81 0.65 -4.51
CA VAL A 193 -4.31 0.22 -5.81
C VAL A 193 -3.13 -0.72 -5.59
N LYS A 194 -3.32 -2.01 -5.90
CA LYS A 194 -2.34 -3.07 -5.56
C LYS A 194 -0.99 -2.89 -6.25
N SER A 195 -0.99 -2.48 -7.51
CA SER A 195 0.18 -2.31 -8.36
C SER A 195 1.07 -1.18 -7.87
N LEU A 196 0.48 -0.17 -7.23
CA LEU A 196 1.19 0.94 -6.62
C LEU A 196 1.57 0.65 -5.15
N GLY A 197 1.07 -0.44 -4.57
CA GLY A 197 1.16 -0.68 -3.13
C GLY A 197 0.61 0.50 -2.33
N ALA A 198 -0.43 1.18 -2.85
CA ALA A 198 -0.94 2.43 -2.29
C ALA A 198 -2.35 2.27 -1.70
N LEU A 199 -2.56 2.83 -0.52
CA LEU A 199 -3.88 2.97 0.12
C LEU A 199 -4.29 4.42 0.22
N VAL A 200 -5.59 4.67 0.18
CA VAL A 200 -6.18 6.00 0.29
C VAL A 200 -7.25 6.00 1.36
N GLU A 201 -7.21 7.04 2.19
CA GLU A 201 -8.18 7.34 3.23
C GLU A 201 -8.66 8.79 3.05
N TYR A 202 -9.96 9.00 3.04
CA TYR A 202 -10.58 10.32 3.07
C TYR A 202 -10.93 10.73 4.49
N LYS A 203 -10.93 12.04 4.74
CA LYS A 203 -11.57 12.62 5.92
C LYS A 203 -12.31 13.88 5.52
N PHE A 204 -13.53 14.04 6.03
CA PHE A 204 -14.36 15.22 5.76
C PHE A 204 -14.34 16.20 6.92
N ALA A 205 -13.99 17.46 6.65
CA ALA A 205 -13.90 18.52 7.65
C ALA A 205 -14.61 19.81 7.19
N VAL A 206 -15.51 20.33 8.02
CA VAL A 206 -16.27 21.57 7.71
C VAL A 206 -15.60 22.83 8.28
N ASP A 207 -14.72 22.64 9.27
CA ASP A 207 -14.00 23.71 9.96
C ASP A 207 -12.65 23.22 10.51
N VAL A 208 -11.90 24.14 11.11
CA VAL A 208 -10.58 23.87 11.72
C VAL A 208 -10.65 22.80 12.83
N LYS A 209 -11.76 22.73 13.57
CA LYS A 209 -11.93 21.68 14.60
C LYS A 209 -12.08 20.31 13.94
N GLY A 210 -12.85 20.24 12.86
CA GLY A 210 -12.99 19.05 12.03
C GLY A 210 -11.65 18.60 11.44
N VAL A 211 -10.80 19.53 10.98
CA VAL A 211 -9.45 19.22 10.49
C VAL A 211 -8.59 18.61 11.59
N LYS A 212 -8.64 19.16 12.82
CA LYS A 212 -7.89 18.57 13.94
C LYS A 212 -8.33 17.14 14.23
N VAL A 213 -9.65 16.89 14.26
CA VAL A 213 -10.21 15.54 14.45
C VAL A 213 -9.79 14.60 13.31
N ALA A 214 -9.77 15.08 12.07
CA ALA A 214 -9.29 14.30 10.93
C ALA A 214 -7.82 13.89 11.08
N LEU A 215 -6.94 14.82 11.46
CA LEU A 215 -5.52 14.55 11.69
C LEU A 215 -5.27 13.57 12.84
N GLU A 216 -6.04 13.67 13.93
CA GLU A 216 -6.01 12.69 15.02
C GLU A 216 -6.43 11.29 14.54
N GLY A 217 -7.48 11.21 13.70
CA GLY A 217 -7.91 9.95 13.06
C GLY A 217 -6.81 9.34 12.18
N ILE A 218 -6.21 10.15 11.30
CA ILE A 218 -5.11 9.71 10.42
C ILE A 218 -3.91 9.22 11.25
N SER A 219 -3.59 9.89 12.35
CA SER A 219 -2.51 9.46 13.25
C SER A 219 -2.77 8.09 13.86
N ALA A 220 -4.04 7.77 14.18
CA ALA A 220 -4.42 6.44 14.63
C ALA A 220 -4.29 5.42 13.50
N ASP A 221 -4.74 5.74 12.28
CA ASP A 221 -4.63 4.87 11.11
C ASP A 221 -3.18 4.55 10.74
N MET A 222 -2.27 5.51 10.86
CA MET A 222 -0.81 5.29 10.69
C MET A 222 -0.29 4.14 11.54
N ILE A 223 -0.61 4.15 12.84
CA ILE A 223 -0.20 3.10 13.78
C ILE A 223 -0.78 1.75 13.35
N ASN A 224 -2.03 1.78 12.90
CA ASN A 224 -2.78 0.57 12.55
C ASN A 224 -2.38 -0.02 11.20
N TYR A 225 -1.85 0.77 10.27
CA TYR A 225 -1.43 0.28 8.95
C TYR A 225 0.06 -0.05 8.89
N ALA A 226 0.84 0.37 9.89
CA ALA A 226 2.26 0.10 9.97
C ALA A 226 2.58 -1.40 9.88
N GLY A 227 3.53 -1.77 9.03
CA GLY A 227 4.03 -3.14 8.92
C GLY A 227 3.23 -4.10 8.03
N ASP A 228 2.19 -3.65 7.31
CA ASP A 228 1.56 -4.48 6.28
C ASP A 228 2.52 -4.62 5.06
N PRO A 229 2.85 -5.86 4.62
CA PRO A 229 3.79 -6.09 3.52
C PRO A 229 3.18 -5.84 2.13
N ASN A 230 1.86 -5.70 2.02
CA ASN A 230 1.16 -5.50 0.75
C ASN A 230 1.01 -4.02 0.38
N TRP A 231 1.17 -3.10 1.34
CA TRP A 231 0.89 -1.68 1.15
C TRP A 231 2.07 -0.83 1.63
N GLY A 232 2.78 -0.19 0.70
CA GLY A 232 3.98 0.61 0.95
C GLY A 232 3.71 2.11 1.15
N LYS A 233 2.70 2.66 0.47
CA LYS A 233 2.37 4.09 0.44
C LYS A 233 0.94 4.33 0.91
N PHE A 234 0.70 5.44 1.59
CA PHE A 234 -0.59 5.82 2.14
C PHE A 234 -0.89 7.29 1.82
N TYR A 235 -2.10 7.55 1.35
CA TYR A 235 -2.62 8.90 1.12
C TYR A 235 -3.75 9.18 2.08
N ALA A 236 -3.68 10.32 2.78
CA ALA A 236 -4.78 10.83 3.58
C ALA A 236 -5.30 12.12 2.94
N VAL A 237 -6.51 12.09 2.39
CA VAL A 237 -7.11 13.25 1.73
C VAL A 237 -8.09 13.91 2.68
N ILE A 238 -7.74 15.11 3.15
CA ILE A 238 -8.61 15.91 4.01
C ILE A 238 -9.42 16.85 3.13
N TYR A 239 -10.67 16.47 2.88
CA TYR A 239 -11.62 17.27 2.14
C TYR A 239 -12.27 18.31 3.03
N THR A 240 -12.21 19.57 2.60
CA THR A 240 -12.71 20.72 3.35
C THR A 240 -13.76 21.48 2.57
N THR A 241 -14.82 21.93 3.24
CA THR A 241 -15.85 22.79 2.61
C THR A 241 -15.55 24.27 2.73
N ARG A 242 -14.51 24.63 3.50
CA ARG A 242 -14.04 26.00 3.68
C ARG A 242 -12.51 26.05 3.61
N PRO A 243 -11.92 27.09 3.00
CA PRO A 243 -10.48 27.20 2.90
C PRO A 243 -9.79 27.11 4.27
N ILE A 244 -8.72 26.34 4.35
CA ILE A 244 -7.88 26.24 5.54
C ILE A 244 -6.65 27.12 5.33
N LEU A 245 -6.47 28.08 6.22
CA LEU A 245 -5.27 28.92 6.23
C LEU A 245 -4.05 28.05 6.56
N HIS A 246 -2.98 28.21 5.76
CA HIS A 246 -1.69 27.54 5.96
C HIS A 246 -1.72 26.00 5.90
N ALA A 247 -2.55 25.41 5.04
CA ALA A 247 -2.58 23.97 4.80
C ALA A 247 -1.19 23.35 4.60
N GLU A 248 -0.32 23.99 3.80
CA GLU A 248 1.06 23.55 3.57
C GLU A 248 1.91 23.47 4.86
N ARG A 249 1.71 24.40 5.81
CA ARG A 249 2.43 24.35 7.09
C ARG A 249 1.90 23.23 7.98
N ILE A 250 0.61 22.93 7.91
CA ILE A 250 -0.01 21.82 8.64
C ILE A 250 0.49 20.48 8.07
N GLU A 251 0.53 20.35 6.75
CA GLU A 251 1.14 19.20 6.04
C GLU A 251 2.60 19.02 6.48
N ALA A 252 3.43 20.05 6.36
CA ALA A 252 4.85 19.98 6.71
C ALA A 252 5.06 19.61 8.19
N HIS A 253 4.28 20.22 9.09
CA HIS A 253 4.35 19.89 10.52
C HIS A 253 3.97 18.43 10.78
N PHE A 254 2.86 17.97 10.20
CA PHE A 254 2.38 16.61 10.36
C PHE A 254 3.41 15.58 9.86
N THR A 255 3.94 15.78 8.66
CA THR A 255 5.02 14.94 8.09
C THR A 255 6.25 14.95 8.97
N SER A 256 6.71 16.10 9.49
CA SER A 256 7.89 16.16 10.34
C SER A 256 7.73 15.48 11.72
N SER A 257 6.49 15.28 12.16
CA SER A 257 6.16 14.82 13.52
C SER A 257 5.77 13.34 13.62
N THR A 258 5.70 12.63 12.49
CA THR A 258 5.23 11.24 12.42
C THR A 258 6.36 10.26 12.08
N ARG A 259 6.38 9.11 12.75
CA ARG A 259 7.48 8.12 12.68
C ARG A 259 7.53 7.34 11.35
N ASP A 260 6.45 7.38 10.57
CA ASP A 260 6.30 6.75 9.25
C ASP A 260 6.06 7.79 8.14
N ALA A 261 6.58 9.01 8.32
CA ALA A 261 6.40 10.15 7.43
C ALA A 261 6.68 9.85 5.94
N ASP A 262 7.70 9.04 5.66
CA ASP A 262 8.11 8.71 4.29
C ASP A 262 7.03 7.91 3.52
N ARG A 263 6.19 7.18 4.25
CA ARG A 263 5.13 6.33 3.69
C ARG A 263 3.80 7.04 3.55
N TRP A 264 3.59 8.15 4.27
CA TRP A 264 2.32 8.87 4.28
C TRP A 264 2.39 10.18 3.52
N SER A 265 1.29 10.56 2.89
CA SER A 265 1.14 11.84 2.22
C SER A 265 -0.24 12.40 2.54
N ILE A 266 -0.27 13.55 3.22
CA ILE A 266 -1.51 14.29 3.44
C ILE A 266 -1.76 15.17 2.22
N ILE A 267 -3.02 15.24 1.81
CA ILE A 267 -3.47 16.11 0.73
C ILE A 267 -4.68 16.89 1.24
N PHE A 268 -4.54 18.20 1.39
CA PHE A 268 -5.68 19.08 1.62
C PHE A 268 -6.41 19.43 0.31
N VAL A 269 -7.73 19.26 0.32
CA VAL A 269 -8.59 19.61 -0.82
C VAL A 269 -9.72 20.50 -0.32
N ASN A 270 -10.04 21.56 -1.07
CA ASN A 270 -11.15 22.45 -0.79
C ASN A 270 -12.17 22.43 -1.94
N GLY A 271 -13.43 22.11 -1.63
CA GLY A 271 -14.47 21.99 -2.65
C GLY A 271 -15.89 22.20 -2.10
N PRO A 272 -16.91 22.05 -2.96
CA PRO A 272 -18.31 22.20 -2.56
C PRO A 272 -18.70 21.18 -1.49
N GLY A 273 -19.71 21.49 -0.68
CA GLY A 273 -20.12 20.67 0.43
C GLY A 273 -20.69 21.49 1.58
N GLY A 274 -21.53 20.86 2.40
CA GLY A 274 -22.18 21.53 3.52
C GLY A 274 -22.35 20.64 4.74
N PRO A 275 -22.46 21.23 5.94
CA PRO A 275 -22.85 20.47 7.12
C PRO A 275 -24.23 19.84 6.87
N ARG A 276 -24.39 18.58 7.27
CA ARG A 276 -25.66 17.86 7.18
C ARG A 276 -26.76 18.66 7.90
N THR A 277 -27.64 19.32 7.15
CA THR A 277 -28.73 20.10 7.74
C THR A 277 -29.74 19.17 8.41
N LYS A 278 -29.90 19.29 9.73
CA LYS A 278 -30.89 18.57 10.58
C LYS A 278 -32.35 18.70 10.10
N LEU A 279 -32.64 19.56 9.14
CA LEU A 279 -33.96 19.76 8.54
C LEU A 279 -34.42 18.53 7.74
N LYS A 280 -33.54 17.89 6.97
CA LYS A 280 -33.89 16.68 6.18
C LYS A 280 -34.23 15.48 7.07
N ASP A 281 -33.67 15.42 8.29
CA ASP A 281 -33.98 14.37 9.27
C ASP A 281 -35.34 14.59 9.94
N LYS A 282 -35.74 15.84 10.20
CA LYS A 282 -37.09 16.16 10.68
C LYS A 282 -38.17 15.87 9.63
N GLU A 283 -37.88 16.11 8.36
CA GLU A 283 -38.81 15.74 7.27
C GLU A 283 -38.91 14.22 7.09
N LYS A 284 -37.79 13.48 7.10
CA LYS A 284 -37.83 12.01 7.08
C LYS A 284 -38.55 11.44 8.30
N ALA A 285 -38.35 12.01 9.49
CA ALA A 285 -39.07 11.60 10.71
C ALA A 285 -40.58 11.90 10.62
N LYS A 286 -40.98 13.04 10.05
CA LYS A 286 -42.38 13.38 9.78
C LYS A 286 -43.02 12.44 8.77
N VAL A 287 -42.33 12.10 7.68
CA VAL A 287 -42.83 11.16 6.66
C VAL A 287 -43.00 9.76 7.26
N LEU A 288 -42.05 9.30 8.09
CA LEU A 288 -42.14 7.99 8.74
C LEU A 288 -43.25 7.92 9.81
N GLN A 289 -43.50 9.01 10.55
CA GLN A 289 -44.65 9.11 11.46
C GLN A 289 -45.99 9.18 10.72
N THR A 290 -46.03 9.81 9.55
CA THR A 290 -47.25 9.91 8.73
C THR A 290 -47.58 8.58 8.05
N ALA A 291 -46.57 7.81 7.65
CA ALA A 291 -46.72 6.45 7.15
C ALA A 291 -47.26 5.50 8.24
N LYS A 292 -46.71 5.55 9.45
CA LYS A 292 -47.21 4.75 10.59
C LYS A 292 -48.65 5.11 10.99
N LYS A 293 -49.09 6.36 10.84
CA LYS A 293 -50.48 6.76 11.11
C LYS A 293 -51.48 6.26 10.05
N ARG A 294 -51.05 6.07 8.80
CA ARG A 294 -51.93 5.57 7.73
C ARG A 294 -52.20 4.05 7.83
N ASP A 295 -51.25 3.30 8.39
CA ASP A 295 -51.37 1.84 8.52
C ASP A 295 -52.32 1.39 9.65
N VAL A 296 -52.55 2.24 10.67
CA VAL A 296 -53.44 1.90 11.80
C VAL A 296 -54.93 2.11 11.44
N THR A 297 -55.24 2.82 10.34
CA THR A 297 -56.61 3.13 9.91
C THR A 297 -57.22 2.12 8.92
N LYS A 298 -56.53 1.02 8.58
CA LYS A 298 -57.09 -0.06 7.73
C LYS A 298 -57.02 -1.42 8.42
N LEU A 299 -57.86 -1.62 9.42
CA LEU A 299 -58.33 -2.93 9.84
C LEU A 299 -59.87 -2.88 9.87
N PRO A 300 -60.57 -3.59 8.98
CA PRO A 300 -62.02 -3.73 9.08
C PRO A 300 -62.34 -4.67 10.24
N SER A 301 -63.10 -4.18 11.24
CA SER A 301 -63.77 -5.06 12.18
C SER A 301 -64.96 -5.71 11.48
N ALA A 302 -64.96 -7.04 11.39
CA ALA A 302 -66.12 -7.80 10.91
C ALA A 302 -66.20 -9.16 11.59
N ALA A 303 -67.14 -9.23 12.55
CA ALA A 303 -68.08 -10.31 12.80
C ALA A 303 -67.55 -11.72 13.15
N LEU A 304 -67.37 -11.97 14.46
CA LEU A 304 -67.63 -13.28 15.05
C LEU A 304 -69.14 -13.58 15.00
N ARG A 305 -69.57 -14.34 13.99
CA ARG A 305 -70.92 -14.92 13.92
C ARG A 305 -70.98 -16.21 14.76
N LYS A 306 -71.99 -16.24 15.62
CA LYS A 306 -72.41 -17.35 16.47
C LYS A 306 -72.71 -18.62 15.66
N ALA A 307 -72.29 -19.76 16.17
CA ALA A 307 -72.75 -21.08 15.77
C ALA A 307 -74.21 -21.31 16.18
N PRO A 308 -75.03 -22.04 15.39
CA PRO A 308 -76.24 -22.65 15.89
C PRO A 308 -76.08 -24.16 16.05
N ALA A 309 -76.65 -24.64 17.15
CA ALA A 309 -76.78 -26.04 17.52
C ALA A 309 -77.80 -26.78 16.63
N THR A 310 -77.53 -28.08 16.49
CA THR A 310 -78.31 -29.17 15.90
C THR A 310 -79.76 -29.29 16.36
N ARG A 311 -80.68 -29.62 15.42
CA ARG A 311 -81.85 -30.49 15.68
C ARG A 311 -82.43 -31.17 14.40
N GLN A 312 -82.16 -32.46 14.30
CA GLN A 312 -83.02 -33.60 13.89
C GLN A 312 -84.29 -33.46 13.00
N LYS A 313 -84.37 -34.35 11.98
CA LYS A 313 -85.44 -35.30 11.54
C LYS A 313 -86.02 -35.16 10.10
N GLY A 314 -85.85 -36.23 9.30
CA GLY A 314 -86.95 -36.99 8.66
C GLY A 314 -87.12 -36.96 7.13
N GLY A 315 -87.13 -38.15 6.49
CA GLY A 315 -87.68 -38.51 5.16
C GLY A 315 -86.71 -38.33 3.99
N ASP A 316 -86.44 -39.28 3.09
CA ASP A 316 -86.96 -40.62 2.78
C ASP A 316 -85.80 -41.59 2.49
#